data_AF-A0A090EXN8-F1
#
_entry.id   AF-A0A090EXN8-F1
#
_cell.length_a   1.000
_cell.length_b   1.000
_cell.length_c   1.000
_cell.angle_alpha   90.00
_cell.angle_beta   90.00
_cell.angle_gamma   90.00
#
_symmetry.space_group_name_H-M   'P 1'
#
loop_
_entity.id
_entity.type
_entity.pdbx_description
1 polymer ?
#
loop_
_entity_poly.entity_id
_entity_poly.type
_entity_poly.pdbx_seq_one_letter_code
_entity_poly.pdbx_strand_id
1 'polypeptide(L)'
;MAALALAIAVTITGADETTAQERACGSRDAVNSIAEMSAAIYACWQPPRGTAGLSLTLRFSLRRDGTLIGKPRATFSALGPDDGLNRAFVASVLEALDKALPLPFTESMGEAIAGRILSPRFTAAQERKS
;
A
#
# COMPACT_ATOMS: atom_id res chain seq x y z
N MET A 1 14.18 -41.78 -49.35
CA MET A 1 15.11 -40.66 -49.13
C MET A 1 14.47 -39.75 -48.10
N ALA A 2 15.07 -39.67 -46.92
CA ALA A 2 14.60 -38.90 -45.77
C ALA A 2 15.01 -37.43 -45.88
N ALA A 3 14.21 -36.52 -45.33
CA ALA A 3 14.66 -35.21 -44.89
C ALA A 3 13.88 -34.86 -43.62
N LEU A 4 14.58 -34.88 -42.48
CA LEU A 4 14.11 -34.47 -41.16
C LEU A 4 13.74 -32.97 -41.19
N ALA A 5 12.53 -32.63 -40.75
CA ALA A 5 12.19 -31.27 -40.36
C ALA A 5 12.51 -31.11 -38.86
N LEU A 6 13.52 -30.30 -38.54
CA LEU A 6 13.89 -29.97 -37.16
C LEU A 6 12.93 -28.89 -36.64
N ALA A 7 11.97 -29.27 -35.79
CA ALA A 7 11.11 -28.31 -35.10
C ALA A 7 11.90 -27.71 -33.92
N ILE A 8 12.32 -26.45 -34.05
CA ILE A 8 12.94 -25.70 -32.95
C ILE A 8 11.80 -25.26 -32.02
N ALA A 9 11.64 -25.95 -30.90
CA ALA A 9 10.78 -25.50 -29.82
C ALA A 9 11.46 -24.33 -29.11
N VAL A 10 11.08 -23.09 -29.45
CA VAL A 10 11.44 -21.90 -28.67
C VAL A 10 10.63 -21.97 -27.36
N THR A 11 11.25 -22.44 -26.29
CA THR A 11 10.72 -22.25 -24.94
C THR A 11 10.96 -20.79 -24.56
N ILE A 12 9.90 -19.98 -24.66
CA ILE A 12 9.92 -18.62 -24.15
C ILE A 12 10.03 -18.74 -22.63
N THR A 13 11.23 -18.53 -22.09
CA THR A 13 11.43 -18.26 -20.67
C THR A 13 10.71 -16.95 -20.37
N GLY A 14 9.50 -17.04 -19.81
CA GLY A 14 8.81 -15.88 -19.24
C GLY A 14 9.62 -15.39 -18.04
N ALA A 15 10.36 -14.30 -18.23
CA ALA A 15 10.91 -13.49 -17.16
C ALA A 15 10.49 -12.04 -17.43
N ASP A 16 10.11 -11.37 -16.34
CA ASP A 16 9.66 -9.97 -16.25
C ASP A 16 8.23 -9.66 -16.70
N GLU A 17 7.26 -10.42 -16.19
CA GLU A 17 6.02 -9.77 -15.76
C GLU A 17 6.29 -9.04 -14.44
N THR A 18 6.74 -7.79 -14.55
CA THR A 18 6.58 -6.82 -13.45
C THR A 18 5.09 -6.46 -13.36
N THR A 19 4.23 -7.43 -13.07
CA THR A 19 2.92 -7.12 -12.54
C THR A 19 3.17 -6.62 -11.13
N ALA A 20 2.85 -5.36 -10.86
CA ALA A 20 2.68 -4.89 -9.50
C ALA A 20 1.59 -5.76 -8.87
N GLN A 21 1.99 -6.88 -8.26
CA GLN A 21 1.07 -7.81 -7.66
C GLN A 21 0.32 -7.04 -6.57
N GLU A 22 -0.99 -6.92 -6.75
CA GLU A 22 -1.85 -6.24 -5.81
C GLU A 22 -1.77 -7.00 -4.49
N ARG A 23 -1.09 -6.40 -3.51
CA ARG A 23 -0.89 -7.03 -2.21
C ARG A 23 -2.23 -7.09 -1.50
N ALA A 24 -2.58 -8.23 -0.94
CA ALA A 24 -3.72 -8.34 -0.04
C ALA A 24 -3.43 -7.58 1.27
N CYS A 25 -4.48 -7.03 1.89
CA CYS A 25 -4.36 -6.42 3.21
C CYS A 25 -3.76 -7.40 4.22
N GLY A 26 -2.74 -6.96 4.96
CA GLY A 26 -2.11 -7.77 6.02
C GLY A 26 -1.29 -8.97 5.50
N SER A 27 -0.95 -9.00 4.20
CA SER A 27 -0.05 -10.03 3.65
C SER A 27 1.28 -10.08 4.43
N ARG A 28 1.84 -11.29 4.54
CA ARG A 28 3.13 -11.56 5.19
C ARG A 28 4.28 -11.68 4.20
N ASP A 29 4.03 -11.40 2.92
CA ASP A 29 5.06 -11.34 1.90
C ASP A 29 6.09 -10.27 2.26
N ALA A 30 7.36 -10.58 2.07
CA ALA A 30 8.44 -9.68 2.43
C ALA A 30 8.31 -8.34 1.69
N VAL A 31 8.48 -7.25 2.45
CA VAL A 31 8.50 -5.88 1.93
C VAL A 31 9.95 -5.43 1.85
N ASN A 32 10.46 -5.28 0.63
CA ASN A 32 11.85 -4.96 0.34
C ASN A 32 12.03 -3.59 -0.36
N SER A 33 10.94 -2.85 -0.62
CA SER A 33 11.04 -1.50 -1.19
C SER A 33 9.95 -0.55 -0.71
N ILE A 34 10.12 0.75 -0.98
CA ILE A 34 9.13 1.80 -0.68
C ILE A 34 7.82 1.58 -1.44
N ALA A 35 7.88 1.09 -2.68
CA ALA A 35 6.70 0.81 -3.48
C ALA A 35 5.87 -0.32 -2.85
N GLU A 36 6.55 -1.38 -2.40
CA GLU A 36 5.91 -2.50 -1.72
C GLU A 36 5.35 -2.12 -0.35
N MET A 37 6.07 -1.28 0.41
CA MET A 37 5.59 -0.71 1.67
C MET A 37 4.31 0.10 1.45
N SER A 38 4.30 0.95 0.42
CA SER A 38 3.12 1.75 0.07
C SER A 38 1.95 0.86 -0.32
N ALA A 39 2.20 -0.16 -1.16
CA ALA A 39 1.18 -1.13 -1.55
C ALA A 39 0.60 -1.87 -0.34
N ALA A 40 1.43 -2.32 0.60
CA ALA A 40 0.98 -3.01 1.81
C ALA A 40 0.14 -2.11 2.73
N ILE A 41 0.49 -0.82 2.88
CA ILE A 41 -0.29 0.14 3.67
C ILE A 41 -1.66 0.40 3.03
N TYR A 42 -1.70 0.68 1.72
CA TYR A 42 -2.96 1.02 1.04
C TYR A 42 -3.84 -0.18 0.75
N ALA A 43 -3.29 -1.40 0.69
CA ALA A 43 -4.05 -2.63 0.53
C ALA A 43 -5.13 -2.84 1.61
N CYS A 44 -4.91 -2.30 2.81
CA CYS A 44 -5.85 -2.38 3.91
C CYS A 44 -6.90 -1.29 3.93
N TRP A 45 -6.82 -0.32 3.02
CA TRP A 45 -7.67 0.85 3.09
C TRP A 45 -8.90 0.72 2.19
N GLN A 46 -10.06 0.70 2.85
CA GLN A 46 -11.36 0.77 2.20
C GLN A 46 -12.04 2.10 2.58
N PRO A 47 -12.02 3.14 1.71
CA PRO A 47 -12.70 4.38 2.01
C PRO A 47 -14.22 4.16 2.11
N PRO A 48 -14.90 4.76 3.10
CA PRO A 48 -16.36 4.68 3.19
C PRO A 48 -17.03 5.33 1.97
N ARG A 49 -18.19 4.82 1.57
CA ARG A 49 -19.01 5.43 0.51
C ARG A 49 -19.37 6.87 0.88
N GLY A 50 -19.49 7.75 -0.11
CA GLY A 50 -19.78 9.17 0.12
C GLY A 50 -18.60 10.00 0.65
N THR A 51 -17.41 9.42 0.78
CA THR A 51 -16.18 10.16 1.16
C THR A 51 -15.32 10.56 -0.03
N ALA A 52 -15.83 10.41 -1.26
CA ALA A 52 -15.16 10.82 -2.49
C ALA A 52 -14.58 12.24 -2.39
N GLY A 53 -13.29 12.38 -2.68
CA GLY A 53 -12.59 13.66 -2.68
C GLY A 53 -12.07 14.11 -1.31
N LEU A 54 -12.43 13.42 -0.22
CA LEU A 54 -11.82 13.65 1.08
C LEU A 54 -10.37 13.17 1.07
N SER A 55 -9.50 13.92 1.78
CA SER A 55 -8.08 13.60 1.84
C SER A 55 -7.47 13.87 3.21
N LEU A 56 -6.58 12.99 3.64
CA LEU A 56 -5.84 13.08 4.91
C LEU A 56 -4.38 12.68 4.68
N THR A 57 -3.44 13.48 5.17
CA THR A 57 -2.02 13.09 5.25
C THR A 57 -1.67 12.79 6.69
N LEU A 58 -1.16 11.59 6.94
CA LEU A 58 -0.60 11.20 8.23
C LEU A 58 0.91 11.31 8.17
N ARG A 59 1.53 11.68 9.30
CA ARG A 59 2.97 11.69 9.52
C ARG A 59 3.34 10.75 10.65
N PHE A 60 4.23 9.79 10.39
CA PHE A 60 4.72 8.82 11.37
C PHE A 60 6.08 8.25 10.94
N SER A 61 6.72 7.49 11.83
CA SER A 61 7.92 6.70 11.51
C SER A 61 7.68 5.24 11.92
N LEU A 62 8.42 4.32 11.30
CA LEU A 62 8.37 2.89 11.61
C LEU A 62 9.71 2.43 12.20
N ARG A 63 9.66 1.36 13.00
CA ARG A 63 10.84 0.63 13.46
C ARG A 63 11.35 -0.33 12.39
N ARG A 64 12.52 -0.92 12.62
CA ARG A 64 13.10 -1.98 11.77
C ARG A 64 12.18 -3.20 11.65
N ASP A 65 11.41 -3.50 12.69
CA ASP A 65 10.45 -4.61 12.74
C ASP A 65 9.08 -4.28 12.12
N GLY A 66 8.95 -3.11 11.49
CA GLY A 66 7.71 -2.68 10.84
C GLY A 66 6.62 -2.17 11.78
N THR A 67 6.85 -2.04 13.09
CA THR A 67 5.90 -1.43 14.02
C THR A 67 5.99 0.11 14.03
N LEU A 68 4.96 0.78 14.55
CA LEU A 68 4.94 2.23 14.68
C LEU A 68 5.91 2.77 15.75
N ILE A 69 6.49 3.93 15.45
CA ILE A 69 7.17 4.77 16.43
C ILE A 69 6.23 5.91 16.83
N GLY A 70 5.72 5.85 18.05
CA GLY A 70 4.82 6.86 18.60
C GLY A 70 3.44 6.84 17.94
N LYS A 71 2.69 7.94 18.12
CA LYS A 71 1.35 8.09 17.57
C LYS A 71 1.41 8.80 16.21
N PRO A 72 0.79 8.25 15.14
CA PRO A 72 0.62 8.96 13.88
C PRO A 72 -0.07 10.31 14.08
N ARG A 73 0.36 11.33 13.33
CA ARG A 73 -0.19 12.69 13.42
C ARG A 73 -0.72 13.13 12.07
N ALA A 74 -1.95 13.63 12.02
CA ALA A 74 -2.43 14.32 10.83
C ALA A 74 -1.63 15.60 10.59
N THR A 75 -1.18 15.84 9.36
CA THR A 75 -0.47 17.06 8.95
C THR A 75 -1.21 17.84 7.88
N PHE A 76 -2.18 17.22 7.22
CA PHE A 76 -3.09 17.86 6.26
C PHE A 76 -4.43 17.14 6.28
N SER A 77 -5.52 17.91 6.18
CA SER A 77 -6.88 17.38 6.07
C SER A 77 -7.69 18.26 5.12
N ALA A 78 -8.29 17.65 4.10
CA ALA A 78 -9.35 18.23 3.28
C ALA A 78 -10.61 17.39 3.50
N LEU A 79 -11.52 17.94 4.31
CA LEU A 79 -12.73 17.26 4.79
C LEU A 79 -13.99 17.97 4.26
N GLY A 80 -15.13 17.28 4.32
CA GLY A 80 -16.41 17.78 3.82
C GLY A 80 -17.25 18.47 4.90
N PRO A 81 -18.48 18.91 4.56
CA PRO A 81 -19.40 19.54 5.51
C PRO A 81 -20.08 18.56 6.49
N ASP A 82 -20.00 17.25 6.23
CA ASP A 82 -20.63 16.21 7.06
C ASP A 82 -19.63 15.63 8.07
N ASP A 83 -19.82 15.96 9.35
CA ASP A 83 -18.97 15.49 10.44
C ASP A 83 -19.00 13.98 10.66
N GLY A 84 -20.12 13.32 10.35
CA GLY A 84 -20.26 11.88 10.43
C GLY A 84 -19.39 11.18 9.40
N LEU A 85 -19.47 11.63 8.14
CA LEU A 85 -18.63 11.13 7.05
C LEU A 85 -17.15 11.45 7.29
N ASN A 86 -16.84 12.64 7.82
CA ASN A 86 -15.47 13.02 8.17
C ASN A 86 -14.87 12.09 9.23
N ARG A 87 -15.62 11.77 10.30
CA ARG A 87 -15.18 10.82 11.33
C ARG A 87 -15.01 9.41 10.77
N ALA A 88 -15.95 8.94 9.95
CA ALA A 88 -15.85 7.62 9.32
C ALA A 88 -14.64 7.52 8.39
N PHE A 89 -14.37 8.57 7.61
CA PHE A 89 -13.20 8.66 6.74
C PHE A 89 -11.89 8.57 7.54
N VAL A 90 -11.73 9.41 8.58
CA VAL A 90 -10.52 9.39 9.43
C VAL A 90 -10.35 8.03 10.12
N ALA A 91 -11.44 7.45 10.63
CA ALA A 91 -11.42 6.13 11.25
C ALA A 91 -10.94 5.05 10.28
N SER A 92 -11.42 5.06 9.03
CA SER A 92 -10.99 4.10 8.00
C SER A 92 -9.49 4.16 7.71
N VAL A 93 -8.90 5.36 7.72
CA VAL A 93 -7.46 5.56 7.49
C VAL A 93 -6.64 5.01 8.65
N LEU A 94 -7.07 5.27 9.89
CA LEU A 94 -6.41 4.76 11.09
C LEU A 94 -6.53 3.22 11.19
N GLU A 95 -7.70 2.67 10.86
CA GLU A 95 -7.93 1.22 10.81
C GLU A 95 -7.07 0.54 9.74
N ALA A 96 -6.91 1.15 8.56
CA ALA A 96 -6.03 0.61 7.52
C ALA A 96 -4.58 0.54 7.99
N LEU A 97 -4.10 1.58 8.67
CA LEU A 97 -2.76 1.59 9.24
C LEU A 97 -2.60 0.53 10.33
N ASP A 98 -3.58 0.38 11.22
CA ASP A 98 -3.56 -0.66 12.27
C ASP A 98 -3.50 -2.08 11.68
N LYS A 99 -4.34 -2.37 10.66
CA LYS A 99 -4.36 -3.67 9.97
C LYS A 99 -3.09 -3.97 9.18
N ALA A 100 -2.45 -2.96 8.62
CA ALA A 100 -1.23 -3.14 7.82
C ALA A 100 0.00 -3.45 8.68
N LEU A 101 -0.03 -3.12 9.98
CA LEU A 101 1.13 -3.20 10.85
C LEU A 101 1.10 -4.46 11.74
N PRO A 102 2.28 -5.01 12.12
CA PRO A 102 3.61 -4.63 11.64
C PRO A 102 3.85 -5.05 10.19
N LEU A 103 4.56 -4.22 9.44
CA LEU A 103 4.95 -4.55 8.07
C LEU A 103 6.11 -5.58 8.06
N PRO A 104 6.03 -6.65 7.24
CA PRO A 104 7.04 -7.70 7.18
C PRO A 104 8.27 -7.24 6.37
N PHE A 105 9.02 -6.28 6.90
CA PHE A 105 10.22 -5.77 6.21
C PHE A 105 11.30 -6.85 6.10
N THR A 106 12.00 -6.86 4.97
CA THR A 106 13.32 -7.51 4.89
C THR A 106 14.30 -6.79 5.82
N GLU A 107 15.41 -7.46 6.12
CA GLU A 107 16.46 -6.87 6.95
C GLU A 107 16.96 -5.52 6.39
N SER A 108 17.31 -5.51 5.10
CA SER A 108 17.78 -4.32 4.39
C SER A 108 16.74 -3.20 4.34
N MET A 109 15.47 -3.53 4.11
CA MET A 109 14.40 -2.53 4.10
C MET A 109 14.16 -1.95 5.49
N GLY A 110 14.14 -2.80 6.52
CA GLY A 110 14.00 -2.37 7.91
C GLY A 110 15.09 -1.39 8.32
N GLU A 111 16.35 -1.64 7.94
CA GLU A 111 17.46 -0.71 8.18
C GLU A 111 17.31 0.61 7.41
N ALA A 112 16.90 0.52 6.14
CA ALA A 112 16.75 1.69 5.28
C ALA A 112 15.60 2.61 5.71
N ILE A 113 14.58 2.09 6.38
CA ILE A 113 13.35 2.85 6.71
C ILE A 113 13.25 3.24 8.18
N ALA A 114 13.93 2.54 9.10
CA ALA A 114 13.79 2.75 10.52
C ALA A 114 13.98 4.23 10.92
N GLY A 115 13.01 4.79 11.62
CA GLY A 115 13.01 6.17 12.09
C GLY A 115 12.72 7.23 11.04
N ARG A 116 12.72 6.90 9.74
CA ARG A 116 12.43 7.87 8.68
C ARG A 116 10.98 8.35 8.75
N ILE A 117 10.80 9.65 8.55
CA ILE A 117 9.47 10.27 8.54
C ILE A 117 8.76 9.90 7.24
N LEU A 118 7.63 9.22 7.39
CA LEU A 118 6.69 8.90 6.33
C LEU A 118 5.54 9.88 6.37
N SER A 119 5.05 10.29 5.19
CA SER A 119 3.90 11.19 5.07
C SER A 119 2.87 10.72 4.02
N PRO A 120 2.31 9.49 4.15
CA PRO A 120 1.34 9.00 3.18
C PRO A 120 0.07 9.86 3.15
N ARG A 121 -0.47 10.06 1.95
CA ARG A 121 -1.74 10.75 1.72
C ARG A 121 -2.80 9.75 1.28
N PHE A 122 -3.86 9.68 2.05
CA PHE A 122 -5.06 8.92 1.75
C PHE A 122 -6.04 9.86 1.06
N THR A 123 -6.43 9.56 -0.17
CA THR A 123 -7.44 10.32 -0.92
C THR A 123 -8.49 9.36 -1.43
N ALA A 124 -9.73 9.52 -0.98
CA ALA A 124 -10.82 8.67 -1.43
C ALA A 124 -11.09 9.00 -2.89
N ALA A 125 -10.97 7.98 -3.76
CA ALA A 125 -11.20 8.14 -5.18
C ALA A 125 -12.61 8.68 -5.43
N GLN A 126 -12.73 9.51 -6.47
CA GLN A 126 -14.04 9.98 -6.91
C GLN A 126 -14.88 8.78 -7.32
N GLU A 127 -16.10 8.70 -6.80
CA GLU A 127 -17.09 7.75 -7.30
C GLU A 127 -17.29 8.04 -8.80
N ARG A 128 -16.90 7.09 -9.66
CA ARG A 128 -17.18 7.17 -11.09
C ARG A 128 -18.70 7.11 -11.24
N LYS A 129 -19.32 8.24 -11.56
CA LYS A 129 -20.72 8.26 -12.02
C LYS A 129 -20.78 7.48 -13.33
N SER A 130 -21.41 6.31 -13.31
CA SER A 130 -21.75 5.55 -14.53
C SER A 130 -22.98 6.13 -15.20
#